data_AF-A0A6L6DZG8-F1
#
_entry.id   AF-A0A6L6DZG8-F1
#
_cell.length_a   1.000
_cell.length_b   1.000
_cell.length_c   1.000
_cell.angle_alpha   90.00
_cell.angle_beta   90.00
_cell.angle_gamma   90.00
#
_symmetry.space_group_name_H-M   'P 1'
#
loop_
_entity.id
_entity.type
_entity.pdbx_description
1 polymer ?
#
loop_
_entity_poly.entity_id
_entity_poly.type
_entity_poly.pdbx_seq_one_letter_code
_entity_poly.pdbx_strand_id
1 'polypeptide(L)'
;NMFMNGVDPELDITDIDALRRVAEYCNRLDISARHPYVGDLVYTSFSGSHQDAIKKGLAALSKDYDQWGVPYLPIDPKHVGRSYEAVIRVNSQSGKGGVAYIMKEEHGFDLPRRLQIEFSQTIQHITEDSGTVVSPTAIWDTFSAQYLPENPLIALEGHEMRSDSVSGRTTITAQLVIDGKHTTVSGEGNGPVDAFVHAVNAGLNAQIDVVDYSEHAMGQGSEATAVAYVEMKNGNSDTRWGLGTDPNTTSAVLRAVLAAYERHIKDA
;
A
#
# COMPACT_ATOMS: atom_id res chain seq x y z
N ASN A 1 6.75 -28.82 25.05
CA ASN A 1 7.93 -28.56 25.91
C ASN A 1 9.09 -29.53 25.68
N MET A 2 8.91 -30.85 25.79
CA MET A 2 10.02 -31.80 25.51
C MET A 2 10.55 -31.65 24.07
N PHE A 3 9.63 -31.60 23.10
CA PHE A 3 9.95 -31.42 21.68
C PHE A 3 10.86 -30.22 21.37
N MET A 4 10.55 -29.02 21.89
CA MET A 4 11.39 -27.81 21.66
C MET A 4 12.80 -27.92 22.25
N ASN A 5 13.03 -28.85 23.18
CA ASN A 5 14.32 -29.11 23.80
C ASN A 5 15.00 -30.37 23.23
N GLY A 6 14.52 -30.89 22.10
CA GLY A 6 15.12 -32.05 21.42
C GLY A 6 14.84 -33.40 22.09
N VAL A 7 13.83 -33.48 22.97
CA VAL A 7 13.39 -34.73 23.59
C VAL A 7 12.06 -35.16 22.97
N ASP A 8 11.99 -36.39 22.47
CA ASP A 8 10.75 -36.96 21.94
C ASP A 8 9.69 -37.06 23.04
N PRO A 9 8.51 -36.41 22.89
CA PRO A 9 7.43 -36.51 23.85
C PRO A 9 6.66 -37.84 23.80
N GLU A 10 6.94 -38.72 22.83
CA GLU A 10 6.18 -39.95 22.54
C GLU A 10 4.69 -39.67 22.25
N LEU A 11 4.40 -38.48 21.71
CA LEU A 11 3.07 -38.02 21.34
C LEU A 11 3.09 -37.40 19.94
N ASP A 12 2.10 -37.76 19.13
CA ASP A 12 1.88 -37.10 17.84
C ASP A 12 1.17 -35.75 18.05
N ILE A 13 1.88 -34.68 17.74
CA ILE A 13 1.40 -33.29 17.79
C ILE A 13 1.59 -32.58 16.45
N THR A 14 1.75 -33.33 15.36
CA THR A 14 2.03 -32.78 14.02
C THR A 14 0.85 -31.99 13.45
N ASP A 15 -0.38 -32.24 13.92
CA ASP A 15 -1.55 -31.37 13.69
C ASP A 15 -2.14 -30.94 15.04
N ILE A 16 -1.57 -29.88 15.61
CA ILE A 16 -2.03 -29.36 16.91
C ILE A 16 -3.45 -28.76 16.82
N ASP A 17 -3.91 -28.39 15.63
CA ASP A 17 -5.25 -27.85 15.41
C ASP A 17 -6.32 -28.93 15.43
N ALA A 18 -6.01 -30.14 14.95
CA ALA A 18 -6.89 -31.29 15.14
C ALA A 18 -7.11 -31.58 16.63
N LEU A 19 -6.03 -31.54 17.43
CA LEU A 19 -6.09 -31.74 18.87
C LEU A 19 -6.90 -30.65 19.56
N ARG A 20 -6.70 -29.38 19.18
CA ARG A 20 -7.51 -28.24 19.66
C ARG A 20 -8.98 -28.44 19.39
N ARG A 21 -9.36 -28.74 18.14
CA ARG A 21 -10.77 -28.91 17.74
C ARG A 21 -11.46 -29.98 18.57
N VAL A 22 -10.79 -31.10 18.82
CA VAL A 22 -11.31 -32.17 19.68
C VAL A 22 -11.45 -31.70 21.13
N ALA A 23 -10.45 -31.01 21.68
CA ALA A 23 -10.48 -30.51 23.06
C ALA A 23 -11.61 -29.47 23.27
N GLU A 24 -11.77 -28.51 22.37
CA GLU A 24 -12.83 -27.49 22.44
C GLU A 24 -14.22 -28.14 22.29
N TYR A 25 -14.36 -29.11 21.38
CA TYR A 25 -15.61 -29.84 21.20
C TYR A 25 -16.02 -30.61 22.46
N CYS A 26 -15.09 -31.37 23.04
CA CYS A 26 -15.35 -32.20 24.22
C CYS A 26 -15.62 -31.37 25.47
N ASN A 27 -14.85 -30.30 25.67
CA ASN A 27 -14.92 -29.49 26.90
C ASN A 27 -15.94 -28.35 26.83
N ARG A 28 -16.43 -28.00 25.63
CA ARG A 28 -17.31 -26.83 25.40
C ARG A 28 -16.71 -25.52 25.91
N LEU A 29 -15.38 -25.42 25.83
CA LEU A 29 -14.60 -24.27 26.26
C LEU A 29 -13.54 -23.99 25.20
N ASP A 30 -13.41 -22.72 24.83
CA ASP A 30 -12.42 -22.27 23.87
C ASP A 30 -11.02 -22.31 24.48
N ILE A 31 -10.02 -22.63 23.65
CA ILE A 31 -8.62 -22.46 24.05
C ILE A 31 -8.24 -20.99 23.91
N SER A 32 -7.62 -20.44 24.96
CA SER A 32 -7.13 -19.06 24.95
C SER A 32 -6.22 -18.79 23.74
N ALA A 33 -6.39 -17.63 23.12
CA ALA A 33 -5.56 -17.18 22.00
C ALA A 33 -4.06 -17.10 22.32
N ARG A 34 -3.67 -17.12 23.62
CA ARG A 34 -2.27 -17.12 24.09
C ARG A 34 -1.84 -18.45 24.69
N HIS A 35 -2.67 -19.49 24.61
CA HIS A 35 -2.33 -20.80 25.13
C HIS A 35 -1.09 -21.33 24.40
N PRO A 36 -0.01 -21.72 25.10
CA PRO A 36 1.24 -22.11 24.47
C PRO A 36 1.05 -23.13 23.33
N TYR A 37 1.75 -22.90 22.22
CA TYR A 37 1.77 -23.73 20.99
C TYR A 37 0.48 -23.77 20.17
N VAL A 38 -0.69 -23.60 20.77
CA VAL A 38 -1.97 -23.89 20.08
C VAL A 38 -2.89 -22.66 19.93
N GLY A 39 -2.72 -21.66 20.80
CA GLY A 39 -3.49 -20.43 20.77
C GLY A 39 -3.22 -19.61 19.50
N ASP A 40 -4.22 -18.89 19.03
CA ASP A 40 -4.19 -18.20 17.74
C ASP A 40 -3.05 -17.17 17.57
N LEU A 41 -2.47 -16.66 18.65
CA LEU A 41 -1.46 -15.59 18.59
C LEU A 41 -0.03 -16.06 18.85
N VAL A 42 0.21 -17.36 19.05
CA VAL A 42 1.51 -17.85 19.53
C VAL A 42 2.59 -17.95 18.46
N TYR A 43 2.20 -17.94 17.18
CA TYR A 43 3.10 -17.87 16.03
C TYR A 43 2.96 -16.55 15.26
N THR A 44 2.44 -15.53 15.93
CA THR A 44 2.18 -14.21 15.34
C THR A 44 3.19 -13.19 15.84
N SER A 45 3.69 -12.32 14.96
CA SER A 45 4.47 -11.16 15.37
C SER A 45 3.86 -9.84 14.89
N PHE A 46 3.67 -8.92 15.85
CA PHE A 46 3.04 -7.62 15.62
C PHE A 46 4.06 -6.47 15.48
N SER A 47 5.29 -6.68 15.95
CA SER A 47 6.35 -5.67 15.90
C SER A 47 7.13 -5.79 14.60
N GLY A 48 7.29 -4.69 13.87
CA GLY A 48 8.12 -4.64 12.67
C GLY A 48 9.56 -5.08 12.90
N SER A 49 10.13 -4.81 14.09
CA SER A 49 11.48 -5.29 14.44
C SER A 49 11.54 -6.80 14.64
N HIS A 50 10.48 -7.40 15.20
CA HIS A 50 10.38 -8.86 15.33
C HIS A 50 10.20 -9.50 13.95
N GLN A 51 9.36 -8.90 13.09
CA GLN A 51 9.14 -9.36 11.72
C GLN A 51 10.44 -9.35 10.91
N ASP A 52 11.23 -8.28 10.98
CA ASP A 52 12.53 -8.19 10.31
C ASP A 52 13.53 -9.25 10.80
N ALA A 53 13.63 -9.45 12.12
CA ALA A 53 14.48 -10.48 12.71
C ALA A 53 14.05 -11.90 12.32
N ILE A 54 12.74 -12.17 12.33
CA ILE A 54 12.17 -13.46 11.88
C ILE A 54 12.48 -13.67 10.40
N LYS A 55 12.28 -12.66 9.55
CA LYS A 55 12.58 -12.73 8.11
C LYS A 55 14.05 -13.05 7.85
N LYS A 56 14.97 -12.40 8.58
CA LYS A 56 16.41 -12.67 8.49
C LYS A 56 16.77 -14.08 8.96
N GLY A 57 16.17 -14.55 10.07
CA GLY A 57 16.36 -15.92 10.55
C GLY A 57 15.88 -16.97 9.56
N LEU A 58 14.68 -16.79 9.00
CA LEU A 58 14.12 -17.67 7.97
C LEU A 58 14.96 -17.67 6.69
N ALA A 59 15.47 -16.52 6.26
CA ALA A 59 16.32 -16.43 5.06
C ALA A 59 17.72 -17.06 5.25
N ALA A 60 18.22 -17.10 6.49
CA ALA A 60 19.51 -17.71 6.83
C ALA A 60 19.42 -19.25 6.99
N LEU A 61 18.22 -19.80 7.19
CA LEU A 61 18.02 -21.25 7.28
C LEU A 61 18.13 -21.90 5.89
N SER A 62 18.85 -23.02 5.83
CA SER A 62 18.79 -23.91 4.66
C SER A 62 17.39 -24.52 4.54
N LYS A 63 17.04 -25.00 3.33
CA LYS A 63 15.79 -25.75 3.13
C LYS A 63 15.73 -27.02 3.98
N ASP A 64 16.87 -27.66 4.16
CA ASP A 64 17.07 -28.86 4.98
C ASP A 64 17.88 -28.46 6.23
N TYR A 65 17.28 -27.69 7.14
CA TYR A 65 17.96 -27.25 8.36
C TYR A 65 17.96 -28.38 9.40
N ASP A 66 19.10 -28.63 10.03
CA ASP A 66 19.21 -29.58 11.14
C ASP A 66 18.80 -28.95 12.48
N GLN A 67 18.96 -27.62 12.62
CA GLN A 67 18.66 -26.88 13.84
C GLN A 67 17.82 -25.63 13.53
N TRP A 68 16.76 -25.45 14.30
CA TRP A 68 15.93 -24.25 14.23
C TRP A 68 16.64 -23.04 14.84
N GLY A 69 16.66 -21.92 14.13
CA GLY A 69 17.43 -20.73 14.50
C GLY A 69 16.74 -19.40 14.23
N VAL A 70 15.40 -19.37 14.20
CA VAL A 70 14.64 -18.14 13.93
C VAL A 70 14.37 -17.37 15.22
N PRO A 71 14.77 -16.09 15.32
CA PRO A 71 14.45 -15.26 16.48
C PRO A 71 12.95 -15.22 16.79
N TYR A 72 12.58 -15.16 18.07
CA TYR A 72 11.20 -15.04 18.57
C TYR A 72 10.26 -16.23 18.31
N LEU A 73 10.61 -17.18 17.44
CA LEU A 73 9.85 -18.41 17.23
C LEU A 73 10.57 -19.56 17.93
N PRO A 74 10.01 -20.14 19.01
CA PRO A 74 10.70 -21.18 19.78
C PRO A 74 10.80 -22.53 19.03
N ILE A 75 9.93 -22.77 18.06
CA ILE A 75 9.93 -23.94 17.17
C ILE A 75 9.53 -23.48 15.75
N ASP A 76 9.80 -24.30 14.73
CA ASP A 76 9.13 -24.13 13.44
C ASP A 76 7.63 -24.41 13.62
N PRO A 77 6.73 -23.45 13.35
CA PRO A 77 5.28 -23.70 13.40
C PRO A 77 4.83 -24.88 12.53
N LYS A 78 5.54 -25.18 11.43
CA LYS A 78 5.23 -26.29 10.53
C LYS A 78 5.36 -27.65 11.20
N HIS A 79 6.24 -27.79 12.21
CA HIS A 79 6.39 -29.05 12.95
C HIS A 79 5.11 -29.46 13.70
N VAL A 80 4.19 -28.52 13.94
CA VAL A 80 2.90 -28.76 14.59
C VAL A 80 1.70 -28.44 13.68
N GLY A 81 1.94 -28.33 12.37
CA GLY A 81 0.88 -28.10 11.38
C GLY A 81 0.40 -26.65 11.28
N ARG A 82 1.16 -25.70 11.85
CA ARG A 82 0.86 -24.26 11.83
C ARG A 82 1.80 -23.51 10.90
N SER A 83 1.51 -22.22 10.70
CA SER A 83 2.36 -21.30 9.95
C SER A 83 2.69 -20.07 10.79
N TYR A 84 3.82 -19.44 10.48
CA TYR A 84 4.14 -18.12 11.03
C TYR A 84 3.25 -17.07 10.35
N GLU A 85 2.63 -16.21 11.15
CA GLU A 85 1.79 -15.10 10.68
C GLU A 85 2.44 -13.76 11.01
N ALA A 86 2.88 -13.03 9.98
CA ALA A 86 3.29 -11.64 10.11
C ALA A 86 2.05 -10.74 10.09
N VAL A 87 1.36 -10.61 11.22
CA VAL A 87 0.19 -9.72 11.30
C VAL A 87 0.67 -8.28 11.47
N ILE A 88 0.53 -7.50 10.40
CA ILE A 88 0.81 -6.07 10.45
C ILE A 88 -0.37 -5.38 11.13
N ARG A 89 -0.19 -4.99 12.38
CA ARG A 89 -1.07 -4.04 13.05
C ARG A 89 -0.44 -2.67 12.96
N VAL A 90 -1.08 -1.76 12.23
CA VAL A 90 -0.70 -0.34 12.23
C VAL A 90 -1.32 0.29 13.46
N ASN A 91 -0.47 0.60 14.44
CA ASN A 91 -0.81 1.42 15.59
C ASN A 91 0.02 2.69 15.58
N SER A 92 -0.21 3.59 16.52
CA SER A 92 0.50 4.87 16.63
C SER A 92 2.04 4.74 16.68
N GLN A 93 2.60 3.56 16.99
CA GLN A 93 4.04 3.28 16.99
C GLN A 93 4.58 2.60 15.73
N SER A 94 3.83 1.71 15.07
CA SER A 94 4.27 0.97 13.88
C SER A 94 3.96 1.68 12.54
N GLY A 95 3.11 2.72 12.58
CA GLY A 95 2.63 3.62 11.52
C GLY A 95 3.22 3.45 10.11
N LYS A 96 4.47 3.88 9.92
CA LYS A 96 5.02 4.15 8.57
C LYS A 96 5.47 2.91 7.80
N GLY A 97 5.97 1.89 8.50
CA GLY A 97 6.50 0.68 7.87
C GLY A 97 5.39 -0.29 7.47
N GLY A 98 4.36 -0.40 8.32
CA GLY A 98 3.24 -1.32 8.08
C GLY A 98 2.37 -0.90 6.91
N VAL A 99 2.04 0.39 6.79
CA VAL A 99 1.24 0.93 5.68
C VAL A 99 1.93 0.69 4.34
N ALA A 100 3.22 1.06 4.23
CA ALA A 100 3.96 0.88 2.98
C ALA A 100 4.04 -0.59 2.54
N TYR A 101 4.22 -1.51 3.48
CA TYR A 101 4.24 -2.95 3.18
C TYR A 101 2.87 -3.44 2.70
N ILE A 102 1.79 -3.13 3.42
CA ILE A 102 0.43 -3.55 3.05
C ILE A 102 0.10 -3.05 1.65
N MET A 103 0.36 -1.76 1.38
CA MET A 103 0.08 -1.17 0.06
C MET A 103 0.86 -1.84 -1.06
N LYS A 104 2.12 -2.23 -0.83
CA LYS A 104 2.94 -2.88 -1.84
C LYS A 104 2.59 -4.35 -2.05
N GLU A 105 2.51 -5.12 -0.97
CA GLU A 105 2.40 -6.59 -1.04
C GLU A 105 0.97 -7.06 -1.24
N GLU A 106 -0.02 -6.39 -0.66
CA GLU A 106 -1.43 -6.77 -0.80
C GLU A 106 -2.11 -6.06 -1.97
N HIS A 107 -1.67 -4.84 -2.33
CA HIS A 107 -2.35 -4.00 -3.32
C HIS A 107 -1.48 -3.58 -4.51
N GLY A 108 -0.18 -3.89 -4.53
CA GLY A 108 0.70 -3.58 -5.66
C GLY A 108 1.14 -2.11 -5.80
N PHE A 109 0.88 -1.26 -4.81
CA PHE A 109 1.25 0.16 -4.81
C PHE A 109 2.59 0.39 -4.10
N ASP A 110 3.65 0.66 -4.87
CA ASP A 110 4.98 1.00 -4.34
C ASP A 110 5.06 2.51 -4.05
N LEU A 111 4.53 2.91 -2.88
CA LEU A 111 4.40 4.33 -2.53
C LEU A 111 5.77 5.03 -2.38
N PRO A 112 5.99 6.21 -2.98
CA PRO A 112 7.16 7.04 -2.72
C PRO A 112 7.31 7.40 -1.25
N ARG A 113 8.54 7.59 -0.78
CA ARG A 113 8.80 7.79 0.67
C ARG A 113 8.01 8.95 1.28
N ARG A 114 7.85 10.05 0.54
CA ARG A 114 7.09 11.23 1.00
C ARG A 114 5.58 10.96 1.04
N LEU A 115 5.05 10.25 0.06
CA LEU A 115 3.66 9.77 0.07
C LEU A 115 3.40 8.79 1.23
N GLN A 116 4.33 7.88 1.52
CA GLN A 116 4.21 7.01 2.69
C GLN A 116 4.05 7.83 3.97
N ILE A 117 4.78 8.94 4.11
CA ILE A 117 4.70 9.82 5.27
C ILE A 117 3.34 10.54 5.31
N GLU A 118 2.89 11.14 4.20
CA GLU A 118 1.60 11.83 4.10
C GLU A 118 0.44 10.88 4.46
N PHE A 119 0.41 9.69 3.86
CA PHE A 119 -0.66 8.74 4.09
C PHE A 119 -0.60 8.15 5.51
N SER A 120 0.59 7.90 6.05
CA SER A 120 0.72 7.43 7.44
C SER A 120 0.18 8.43 8.46
N GLN A 121 0.29 9.74 8.20
CA GLN A 121 -0.30 10.76 9.08
C GLN A 121 -1.83 10.69 9.05
N THR A 122 -2.42 10.40 7.90
CA THR A 122 -3.87 10.19 7.75
C THR A 122 -4.33 8.99 8.59
N ILE A 123 -3.63 7.86 8.48
CA ILE A 123 -3.93 6.66 9.29
C ILE A 123 -3.73 6.92 10.79
N GLN A 124 -2.69 7.68 11.17
CA GLN A 124 -2.45 8.05 12.56
C GLN A 124 -3.62 8.83 13.16
N HIS A 125 -4.15 9.83 12.45
CA HIS A 125 -5.32 10.58 12.90
C HIS A 125 -6.52 9.67 13.17
N ILE A 126 -6.81 8.74 12.25
CA ILE A 126 -7.90 7.76 12.40
C ILE A 126 -7.67 6.84 13.61
N THR A 127 -6.44 6.39 13.85
CA THR A 127 -6.12 5.57 15.04
C THR A 127 -6.27 6.33 16.35
N GLU A 128 -5.89 7.62 16.38
CA GLU A 128 -5.96 8.46 17.57
C GLU A 128 -7.41 8.79 17.93
N ASP A 129 -8.24 9.12 16.94
CA ASP A 129 -9.66 9.44 17.13
C ASP A 129 -10.49 8.22 17.56
N SER A 130 -10.18 7.05 17.00
CA SER A 130 -10.93 5.81 17.30
C SER A 130 -10.42 5.07 18.54
N GLY A 131 -9.19 5.34 18.99
CA GLY A 131 -8.52 4.57 20.05
C GLY A 131 -8.25 3.10 19.68
N THR A 132 -8.39 2.73 18.40
CA THR A 132 -8.32 1.34 17.94
C THR A 132 -7.27 1.15 16.85
N VAL A 133 -6.86 -0.10 16.67
CA VAL A 133 -5.94 -0.52 15.60
C VAL A 133 -6.71 -0.49 14.27
N VAL A 134 -6.10 0.07 13.23
CA VAL A 134 -6.68 0.06 11.88
C VAL A 134 -6.34 -1.26 11.18
N SER A 135 -7.35 -1.94 10.64
CA SER A 135 -7.17 -3.19 9.88
C SER A 135 -6.58 -2.91 8.49
N PRO A 136 -5.95 -3.90 7.83
CA PRO A 136 -5.49 -3.75 6.45
C PRO A 136 -6.59 -3.29 5.48
N THR A 137 -7.80 -3.83 5.62
CA THR A 137 -8.98 -3.39 4.84
C THR A 137 -9.29 -1.93 5.07
N ALA A 138 -9.29 -1.46 6.33
CA ALA A 138 -9.55 -0.05 6.61
C ALA A 138 -8.43 0.87 6.09
N ILE A 139 -7.16 0.40 6.07
CA ILE A 139 -6.06 1.13 5.43
C ILE A 139 -6.34 1.25 3.93
N TRP A 140 -6.69 0.15 3.26
CA TRP A 140 -7.02 0.17 1.84
C TRP A 140 -8.20 1.10 1.54
N ASP A 141 -9.31 0.97 2.28
CA ASP A 141 -10.51 1.80 2.08
C ASP A 141 -10.20 3.29 2.27
N THR A 142 -9.35 3.63 3.25
CA THR A 142 -8.88 5.00 3.46
C THR A 142 -8.01 5.46 2.30
N PHE A 143 -7.09 4.62 1.84
CA PHE A 143 -6.22 4.92 0.70
C PHE A 143 -7.04 5.15 -0.58
N SER A 144 -7.95 4.25 -0.91
CA SER A 144 -8.78 4.33 -2.11
C SER A 144 -9.69 5.55 -2.06
N ALA A 145 -10.33 5.82 -0.92
CA ALA A 145 -11.19 7.00 -0.77
C ALA A 145 -10.42 8.32 -0.98
N GLN A 146 -9.16 8.38 -0.54
CA GLN A 146 -8.35 9.59 -0.58
C GLN A 146 -7.64 9.80 -1.92
N TYR A 147 -7.13 8.73 -2.54
CA TYR A 147 -6.24 8.80 -3.70
C TYR A 147 -6.83 8.20 -4.98
N LEU A 148 -7.85 7.35 -4.88
CA LEU A 148 -8.49 6.65 -6.00
C LEU A 148 -10.03 6.69 -5.88
N PRO A 149 -10.64 7.88 -5.74
CA PRO A 149 -12.09 7.97 -5.56
C PRO A 149 -12.83 7.39 -6.78
N GLU A 150 -13.87 6.61 -6.54
CA GLU A 150 -14.71 6.04 -7.62
C GLU A 150 -15.33 7.12 -8.51
N ASN A 151 -15.67 8.26 -7.92
CA ASN A 151 -16.28 9.40 -8.59
C ASN A 151 -15.43 10.67 -8.32
N PRO A 152 -14.33 10.89 -9.08
CA PRO A 152 -13.54 12.11 -8.94
C PRO A 152 -14.34 13.33 -9.42
N LEU A 153 -14.05 14.50 -8.83
CA LEU A 153 -14.62 15.78 -9.28
C LEU A 153 -14.17 16.11 -10.71
N ILE A 154 -12.92 15.77 -11.03
CA ILE A 154 -12.29 16.04 -12.32
C ILE A 154 -11.86 14.72 -12.94
N ALA A 155 -12.56 14.28 -14.00
CA ALA A 155 -12.25 13.06 -14.72
C ALA A 155 -11.58 13.35 -16.08
N LEU A 156 -10.55 12.59 -16.41
CA LEU A 156 -9.97 12.56 -17.76
C LEU A 156 -10.83 11.66 -18.67
N GLU A 157 -11.42 12.24 -19.71
CA GLU A 157 -12.21 11.50 -20.71
C GLU A 157 -11.35 11.05 -21.89
N GLY A 158 -10.40 11.88 -22.31
CA GLY A 158 -9.49 11.56 -23.41
C GLY A 158 -8.41 12.61 -23.57
N HIS A 159 -7.35 12.27 -24.32
CA HIS A 159 -6.30 13.21 -24.67
C HIS A 159 -5.68 12.88 -26.03
N GLU A 160 -5.22 13.93 -26.70
CA GLU A 160 -4.38 13.84 -27.89
C GLU A 160 -3.06 14.55 -27.61
N MET A 161 -1.96 13.93 -28.03
CA MET A 161 -0.62 14.44 -27.82
C MET A 161 0.17 14.40 -29.12
N ARG A 162 0.98 15.44 -29.31
CA ARG A 162 2.01 15.48 -30.34
C ARG A 162 3.33 15.88 -29.70
N SER A 163 4.33 15.01 -29.84
CA SER A 163 5.69 15.27 -29.43
C SER A 163 6.58 15.46 -30.65
N ASP A 164 7.34 16.54 -30.68
CA ASP A 164 8.35 16.83 -31.69
C ASP A 164 9.73 16.58 -31.09
N SER A 165 10.42 15.56 -31.60
CA SER A 165 11.75 15.15 -31.12
C SER A 165 12.86 16.14 -31.50
N VAL A 166 12.65 17.01 -32.49
CA VAL A 166 13.63 18.00 -32.93
C VAL A 166 13.62 19.22 -32.02
N SER A 167 12.43 19.73 -31.71
CA SER A 167 12.27 20.86 -30.79
C SER A 167 12.26 20.45 -29.31
N GLY A 168 12.01 19.16 -29.02
CA GLY A 168 11.79 18.68 -27.65
C GLY A 168 10.45 19.13 -27.05
N ARG A 169 9.55 19.68 -27.87
CA ARG A 169 8.26 20.22 -27.41
C ARG A 169 7.16 19.19 -27.54
N THR A 170 6.29 19.18 -26.54
CA THR A 170 5.09 18.35 -26.50
C THR A 170 3.89 19.26 -26.36
N THR A 171 2.92 19.12 -27.27
CA THR A 171 1.60 19.75 -27.18
C THR A 171 0.59 18.69 -26.77
N ILE A 172 -0.29 19.02 -25.81
CA ILE A 172 -1.38 18.15 -25.38
C ILE A 172 -2.71 18.90 -25.44
N THR A 173 -3.76 18.21 -25.85
CA THR A 173 -5.15 18.64 -25.69
C THR A 173 -5.90 17.52 -24.97
N ALA A 174 -6.55 17.84 -23.86
CA ALA A 174 -7.26 16.89 -23.04
C ALA A 174 -8.73 17.31 -22.87
N GLN A 175 -9.60 16.32 -22.88
CA GLN A 175 -11.03 16.43 -22.60
C GLN A 175 -11.26 15.98 -21.16
N LEU A 176 -11.77 16.90 -20.35
CA LEU A 176 -12.06 16.69 -18.94
C LEU A 176 -13.57 16.75 -18.73
N VAL A 177 -14.06 16.00 -17.74
CA VAL A 177 -15.40 16.17 -17.20
C VAL A 177 -15.27 16.70 -15.78
N ILE A 178 -15.82 17.90 -15.54
CA ILE A 178 -15.78 18.58 -14.25
C ILE A 178 -17.22 18.82 -13.82
N ASP A 179 -17.66 18.20 -12.72
CA ASP A 179 -19.07 18.25 -12.27
C ASP A 179 -20.07 17.89 -13.39
N GLY A 180 -19.72 16.89 -14.21
CA GLY A 180 -20.55 16.45 -15.34
C GLY A 180 -20.50 17.36 -16.57
N LYS A 181 -19.70 18.43 -16.57
CA LYS A 181 -19.52 19.35 -17.70
C LYS A 181 -18.21 19.09 -18.45
N HIS A 182 -18.31 18.86 -19.75
CA HIS A 182 -17.13 18.72 -20.62
C HIS A 182 -16.36 20.04 -20.72
N THR A 183 -15.05 19.95 -20.50
CA THR A 183 -14.09 21.06 -20.53
C THR A 183 -12.84 20.62 -21.28
N THR A 184 -12.43 21.39 -22.30
CA THR A 184 -11.19 21.12 -23.04
C THR A 184 -10.08 22.00 -22.53
N VAL A 185 -8.93 21.39 -22.22
CA VAL A 185 -7.71 22.10 -21.84
C VAL A 185 -6.58 21.77 -22.83
N SER A 186 -5.76 22.77 -23.15
CA SER A 186 -4.62 22.60 -24.06
C SER A 186 -3.39 23.31 -23.51
N GLY A 187 -2.22 22.70 -23.70
CA GLY A 187 -0.97 23.23 -23.21
C GLY A 187 0.23 22.67 -23.96
N GLU A 188 1.38 23.30 -23.75
CA GLU A 188 2.64 22.93 -24.38
C GLU A 188 3.75 22.95 -23.33
N GLY A 189 4.66 21.99 -23.41
CA GLY A 189 5.75 21.83 -22.46
C GLY A 189 6.89 21.00 -23.04
N ASN A 190 7.89 20.73 -22.20
CA ASN A 190 9.07 19.94 -22.58
C ASN A 190 8.83 18.42 -22.43
N GLY A 191 7.60 18.03 -22.13
CA GLY A 191 7.14 16.64 -22.03
C GLY A 191 5.63 16.57 -21.71
N PRO A 192 5.06 15.35 -21.67
CA PRO A 192 3.65 15.12 -21.38
C PRO A 192 3.13 15.81 -20.11
N VAL A 193 3.85 15.63 -19.00
CA VAL A 193 3.46 16.13 -17.69
C VAL A 193 3.49 17.66 -17.68
N ASP A 194 4.59 18.26 -18.13
CA ASP A 194 4.77 19.71 -18.21
C ASP A 194 3.70 20.37 -19.11
N ALA A 195 3.47 19.80 -20.29
CA ALA A 195 2.45 20.29 -21.21
C ALA A 195 1.04 20.24 -20.60
N PHE A 196 0.74 19.18 -19.85
CA PHE A 196 -0.56 19.03 -19.20
C PHE A 196 -0.74 19.93 -17.98
N VAL A 197 0.31 20.13 -17.18
CA VAL A 197 0.31 21.10 -16.07
C VAL A 197 0.06 22.51 -16.60
N HIS A 198 0.70 22.91 -17.70
CA HIS A 198 0.40 24.17 -18.37
C HIS A 198 -1.06 24.23 -18.88
N ALA A 199 -1.58 23.12 -19.43
CA ALA A 199 -2.97 23.04 -19.87
C ALA A 199 -3.95 23.24 -18.72
N VAL A 200 -3.73 22.60 -17.57
CA VAL A 200 -4.57 22.70 -16.37
C VAL A 200 -4.48 24.11 -15.78
N ASN A 201 -3.29 24.68 -15.64
CA ASN A 201 -3.10 26.05 -15.17
C ASN A 201 -3.84 27.07 -16.04
N ALA A 202 -3.69 27.00 -17.36
CA ALA A 202 -4.35 27.92 -18.27
C ALA A 202 -5.87 27.68 -18.37
N GLY A 203 -6.29 26.42 -18.49
CA GLY A 203 -7.68 26.05 -18.76
C GLY A 203 -8.59 26.12 -17.55
N LEU A 204 -8.06 25.86 -16.34
CA LEU A 204 -8.83 25.84 -15.09
C LEU A 204 -8.46 27.00 -14.15
N ASN A 205 -7.62 27.93 -14.59
CA ASN A 205 -7.09 29.02 -13.77
C ASN A 205 -6.43 28.49 -12.46
N ALA A 206 -5.70 27.38 -12.59
CA ALA A 206 -4.97 26.76 -11.50
C ALA A 206 -3.59 27.41 -11.30
N GLN A 207 -3.01 27.17 -10.13
CA GLN A 207 -1.63 27.52 -9.82
C GLN A 207 -0.93 26.30 -9.21
N ILE A 208 -0.62 25.33 -10.06
CA ILE A 208 0.06 24.09 -9.69
C ILE A 208 1.39 23.94 -10.40
N ASP A 209 2.33 23.28 -9.74
CA ASP A 209 3.65 22.93 -10.28
C ASP A 209 4.10 21.57 -9.72
N VAL A 210 4.84 20.81 -10.52
CA VAL A 210 5.27 19.45 -10.15
C VAL A 210 6.56 19.52 -9.35
N VAL A 211 6.57 18.83 -8.21
CA VAL A 211 7.72 18.74 -7.30
C VAL A 211 8.46 17.43 -7.51
N ASP A 212 7.73 16.33 -7.58
CA ASP A 212 8.30 14.99 -7.74
C ASP A 212 7.33 14.09 -8.52
N TYR A 213 7.90 13.10 -9.20
CA TYR A 213 7.16 12.13 -10.01
C TYR A 213 7.82 10.76 -9.93
N SER A 214 7.00 9.73 -9.81
CA SER A 214 7.45 8.34 -9.94
C SER A 214 6.35 7.48 -10.55
N GLU A 215 6.76 6.39 -11.19
CA GLU A 215 5.86 5.45 -11.84
C GLU A 215 6.42 4.04 -11.74
N HIS A 216 5.52 3.06 -11.62
CA HIS A 216 5.86 1.64 -11.75
C HIS A 216 4.71 0.87 -12.40
N ALA A 217 5.00 -0.35 -12.84
CA ALA A 217 4.00 -1.27 -13.36
C ALA A 217 3.41 -2.12 -12.23
N MET A 218 2.09 -2.26 -12.23
CA MET A 218 1.34 -3.19 -11.40
C MET A 218 0.90 -4.39 -12.25
N GLY A 219 1.32 -5.59 -11.84
CA GLY A 219 1.15 -6.82 -12.62
C GLY A 219 2.38 -7.17 -13.46
N GLN A 220 2.23 -8.09 -14.43
CA GLN A 220 3.31 -8.56 -15.29
C GLN A 220 2.89 -8.60 -16.76
N GLY A 221 3.86 -8.44 -17.65
CA GLY A 221 3.67 -8.53 -19.10
C GLY A 221 3.23 -7.21 -19.74
N SER A 222 2.85 -7.28 -21.01
CA SER A 222 2.45 -6.11 -21.82
C SER A 222 1.09 -5.51 -21.44
N GLU A 223 0.32 -6.20 -20.59
CA GLU A 223 -0.97 -5.75 -20.08
C GLU A 223 -0.89 -5.22 -18.63
N ALA A 224 0.32 -5.02 -18.11
CA ALA A 224 0.50 -4.44 -16.79
C ALA A 224 -0.10 -3.02 -16.75
N THR A 225 -0.77 -2.71 -15.65
CA THR A 225 -1.34 -1.37 -15.43
C THR A 225 -0.25 -0.45 -14.90
N ALA A 226 -0.11 0.74 -15.47
CA ALA A 226 0.80 1.74 -14.94
C ALA A 226 0.20 2.43 -13.72
N VAL A 227 1.02 2.70 -12.72
CA VAL A 227 0.67 3.49 -11.54
C VAL A 227 1.60 4.68 -11.47
N ALA A 228 1.03 5.87 -11.51
CA ALA A 228 1.76 7.13 -11.43
C ALA A 228 1.49 7.84 -10.10
N TYR A 229 2.55 8.38 -9.52
CA TYR A 229 2.53 9.21 -8.32
C TYR A 229 3.10 10.57 -8.66
N VAL A 230 2.31 11.63 -8.47
CA VAL A 230 2.75 13.01 -8.74
C VAL A 230 2.59 13.83 -7.47
N GLU A 231 3.68 14.43 -7.01
CA GLU A 231 3.64 15.44 -5.98
C GLU A 231 3.56 16.82 -6.62
N MET A 232 2.55 17.59 -6.23
CA MET A 232 2.38 18.95 -6.73
C MET A 232 2.33 19.95 -5.59
N LYS A 233 2.91 21.12 -5.83
CA LYS A 233 2.74 22.30 -4.97
C LYS A 233 1.72 23.26 -5.58
N ASN A 234 0.97 23.95 -4.74
CA ASN A 234 0.11 25.07 -5.14
C ASN A 234 0.84 26.43 -5.03
N GLY A 235 0.15 27.52 -5.37
CA GLY A 235 0.67 28.89 -5.23
C GLY A 235 1.10 29.31 -3.81
N ASN A 236 0.57 28.63 -2.77
CA ASN A 236 0.94 28.84 -1.37
C ASN A 236 2.10 27.94 -0.91
N SER A 237 2.68 27.14 -1.81
CA SER A 237 3.71 26.13 -1.53
C SER A 237 3.25 24.94 -0.68
N ASP A 238 1.94 24.75 -0.49
CA ASP A 238 1.41 23.52 0.08
C ASP A 238 1.61 22.38 -0.92
N THR A 239 1.98 21.20 -0.44
CA THR A 239 2.20 20.03 -1.26
C THR A 239 1.09 19.00 -1.08
N ARG A 240 0.70 18.36 -2.18
CA ARG A 240 -0.24 17.24 -2.21
C ARG A 240 0.21 16.21 -3.23
N TRP A 241 0.04 14.95 -2.87
CA TRP A 241 0.24 13.83 -3.77
C TRP A 241 -1.04 13.48 -4.55
N GLY A 242 -0.88 13.04 -5.78
CA GLY A 242 -1.93 12.52 -6.63
C GLY A 242 -1.53 11.16 -7.18
N LEU A 243 -2.52 10.30 -7.35
CA LEU A 243 -2.36 8.97 -7.94
C LEU A 243 -3.18 8.86 -9.22
N GLY A 244 -2.64 8.11 -10.16
CA GLY A 244 -3.39 7.66 -11.32
C GLY A 244 -3.01 6.24 -11.68
N THR A 245 -4.00 5.46 -12.09
CA THR A 245 -3.80 4.12 -12.63
C THR A 245 -4.42 4.05 -14.01
N ASP A 246 -3.71 3.46 -14.97
CA ASP A 246 -4.19 3.27 -16.33
C ASP A 246 -3.28 2.27 -17.06
N PRO A 247 -3.78 1.41 -17.97
CA PRO A 247 -2.92 0.61 -18.86
C PRO A 247 -1.94 1.45 -19.68
N ASN A 248 -2.25 2.73 -19.91
CA ASN A 248 -1.38 3.68 -20.59
C ASN A 248 -0.65 4.58 -19.59
N THR A 249 0.69 4.54 -19.59
CA THR A 249 1.57 5.34 -18.70
C THR A 249 1.27 6.84 -18.74
N THR A 250 1.02 7.39 -19.93
CA THR A 250 0.64 8.80 -20.07
C THR A 250 -0.69 9.06 -19.37
N SER A 251 -1.71 8.26 -19.64
CA SER A 251 -3.03 8.43 -19.00
C SER A 251 -2.94 8.32 -17.47
N ALA A 252 -2.13 7.39 -16.95
CA ALA A 252 -1.88 7.25 -15.52
C ALA A 252 -1.30 8.54 -14.93
N VAL A 253 -0.28 9.15 -15.54
CA VAL A 253 0.31 10.39 -15.01
C VAL A 253 -0.63 11.59 -15.13
N LEU A 254 -1.41 11.70 -16.21
CA LEU A 254 -2.39 12.78 -16.36
C LEU A 254 -3.48 12.66 -15.28
N ARG A 255 -3.98 11.45 -15.00
CA ARG A 255 -4.92 11.19 -13.89
C ARG A 255 -4.29 11.57 -12.54
N ALA A 256 -3.02 11.25 -12.32
CA ALA A 256 -2.31 11.63 -11.09
C ALA A 256 -2.22 13.16 -10.90
N VAL A 257 -1.95 13.91 -11.97
CA VAL A 257 -1.98 15.39 -11.94
C VAL A 257 -3.37 15.91 -11.57
N LEU A 258 -4.44 15.39 -12.19
CA LEU A 258 -5.80 15.81 -11.87
C LEU A 258 -6.17 15.47 -10.42
N ALA A 259 -5.80 14.28 -9.94
CA ALA A 259 -6.06 13.87 -8.56
C ALA A 259 -5.35 14.77 -7.53
N ALA A 260 -4.08 15.11 -7.74
CA ALA A 260 -3.37 16.04 -6.86
C ALA A 260 -3.96 17.46 -6.92
N TYR A 261 -4.41 17.92 -8.09
CA TYR A 261 -5.07 19.22 -8.22
C TYR A 261 -6.42 19.26 -7.48
N GLU A 262 -7.23 18.22 -7.63
CA GLU A 262 -8.51 18.09 -6.93
C GLU A 262 -8.33 18.12 -5.40
N ARG A 263 -7.27 17.48 -4.90
CA ARG A 263 -6.93 17.53 -3.46
C ARG A 263 -6.52 18.92 -2.98
N HIS A 264 -5.85 19.71 -3.83
CA HIS A 264 -5.56 21.12 -3.51
C HIS A 264 -6.83 21.97 -3.44
N ILE A 265 -7.87 21.65 -4.22
CA ILE A 265 -9.14 22.38 -4.20
C ILE A 265 -10.01 21.97 -3.00
N LYS A 266 -10.02 20.69 -2.64
CA LYS A 266 -10.83 20.17 -1.51
C LYS A 266 -10.33 20.64 -0.15
N ASP A 267 -9.03 20.87 -0.01
CA ASP A 267 -8.40 21.29 1.24
C ASP A 267 -8.26 22.83 1.38
N ALA A 268 -8.69 23.60 0.38
CA ALA A 268 -8.68 25.07 0.36
C ALA A 268 -9.96 25.68 0.93
#